data_AF-A0A388JYV6-F1
#
_entry.id   AF-A0A388JYV6-F1
#
_cell.length_a   1.000
_cell.length_b   1.000
_cell.length_c   1.000
_cell.angle_alpha   90.00
_cell.angle_beta   90.00
_cell.angle_gamma   90.00
#
_symmetry.space_group_name_H-M   'P 1'
#
loop_
_entity.id
_entity.type
_entity.pdbx_description
1 polymer ?
#
loop_
_entity_poly.entity_id
_entity_poly.type
_entity_poly.pdbx_seq_one_letter_code
_entity_poly.pdbx_strand_id
1 'polypeptide(L)'
;MNQDSSRSHSIFMITIETSTRAPKPAEGGGDSGHIRVGKLNLVDLAGSERQSKTGATGERFKELTNINWSLSALGNVISALVDGKTGHIPYRDSKLTRLLQDSLGGNTRTVMVANVGPADYNFDETISTLRYANRAKNIKNKPRINEDPKDAMLREFQEEIASSDTLILVLGARCSRRTNTAAVIVDELEEERFCTLELDVNVGGGVRAL
;
A
#
# COMPACT_ATOMS: atom_id res chain seq x y z
N MET A 1 -15.43 -17.54 -21.42
CA MET A 1 -14.19 -17.02 -20.81
C MET A 1 -13.03 -17.36 -21.74
N ASN A 2 -12.20 -16.37 -22.12
CA ASN A 2 -10.99 -16.62 -22.91
C ASN A 2 -9.97 -17.37 -22.04
N GLN A 3 -9.52 -18.53 -22.52
CA GLN A 3 -8.79 -19.52 -21.72
C GLN A 3 -7.41 -19.01 -21.23
N ASP A 4 -6.78 -18.10 -21.97
CA ASP A 4 -5.41 -17.65 -21.67
C ASP A 4 -5.36 -16.39 -20.79
N SER A 5 -6.32 -15.47 -20.96
CA SER A 5 -6.37 -14.22 -20.18
C SER A 5 -6.83 -14.44 -18.74
N SER A 6 -7.56 -15.52 -18.46
CA SER A 6 -8.10 -15.79 -17.12
C SER A 6 -7.04 -16.35 -16.16
N ARG A 7 -5.87 -16.70 -16.69
CA ARG A 7 -4.84 -17.52 -16.01
C ARG A 7 -3.49 -16.81 -15.84
N SER A 8 -3.38 -15.57 -16.31
CA SER A 8 -2.16 -14.77 -16.17
C SER A 8 -2.40 -13.58 -15.23
N HIS A 9 -1.31 -13.11 -14.62
CA HIS A 9 -1.31 -11.87 -13.84
C HIS A 9 -0.57 -10.81 -14.65
N SER A 10 -1.15 -9.62 -14.77
CA SER A 10 -0.50 -8.49 -15.45
C SER A 10 -0.16 -7.41 -14.43
N ILE A 11 1.08 -6.91 -14.48
CA ILE A 11 1.55 -5.83 -13.60
C ILE A 11 2.03 -4.70 -14.48
N PHE A 12 1.40 -3.54 -14.34
CA PHE A 12 1.79 -2.30 -14.97
C PHE A 12 2.35 -1.35 -13.93
N MET A 13 3.56 -0.84 -14.18
CA MET A 13 4.32 -0.07 -13.21
C MET A 13 4.66 1.29 -13.81
N ILE A 14 4.24 2.36 -13.13
CA ILE A 14 4.56 3.73 -13.48
C ILE A 14 5.45 4.29 -12.38
N THR A 15 6.65 4.73 -12.75
CA THR A 15 7.53 5.47 -11.86
C THR A 15 7.48 6.95 -12.25
N ILE A 16 7.17 7.81 -11.27
CA ILE A 16 7.09 9.25 -11.44
C ILE A 16 8.21 9.86 -10.60
N GLU A 17 9.17 10.48 -11.26
CA GLU A 17 10.22 11.24 -10.59
C GLU A 17 9.89 12.72 -10.69
N THR A 18 9.84 13.40 -9.54
CA THR A 18 9.57 14.83 -9.45
C THR A 18 10.79 15.51 -8.86
N SER A 19 11.41 16.41 -9.62
CA SER A 19 12.48 17.29 -9.11
C SER A 19 11.90 18.67 -8.87
N THR A 20 11.91 19.11 -7.61
CA THR A 20 11.56 20.49 -7.26
C THR A 20 12.84 21.30 -7.27
N ARG A 21 12.94 22.25 -8.21
CA ARG A 21 14.02 23.25 -8.18
C ARG A 21 13.69 24.26 -7.09
N ALA A 22 14.39 24.18 -5.97
CA ALA A 22 14.38 25.28 -5.01
C ALA A 22 14.97 26.53 -5.69
N PRO A 23 14.44 27.74 -5.42
CA PRO A 23 15.10 28.96 -5.86
C PRO A 23 16.51 28.97 -5.26
N LYS A 24 17.52 29.17 -6.13
CA LYS A 24 18.92 29.27 -5.70
C LYS A 24 19.03 30.21 -4.50
N PRO A 25 19.57 29.78 -3.34
CA PRO A 25 19.99 30.74 -2.34
C PRO A 25 21.00 31.68 -3.02
N ALA A 26 20.79 32.98 -2.86
CA ALA A 26 21.85 33.94 -3.10
C ALA A 26 23.01 33.52 -2.19
N GLU A 27 24.17 33.23 -2.79
CA GLU A 27 25.43 32.81 -2.15
C GLU A 27 25.61 31.30 -1.93
N GLY A 28 26.37 30.68 -2.85
CA GLY A 28 27.31 29.59 -2.56
C GLY A 28 26.80 28.15 -2.32
N GLY A 29 25.50 27.93 -2.12
CA GLY A 29 24.96 26.59 -1.87
C GLY A 29 24.70 25.79 -3.15
N GLY A 30 25.25 24.56 -3.24
CA GLY A 30 25.02 23.64 -4.35
C GLY A 30 23.53 23.35 -4.60
N ASP A 31 23.20 23.01 -5.84
CA ASP A 31 21.85 22.74 -6.36
C ASP A 31 21.15 21.64 -5.55
N SER A 32 20.47 22.00 -4.45
CA SER A 32 19.68 21.08 -3.63
C SER A 32 18.30 20.92 -4.25
N GLY A 33 18.27 20.30 -5.43
CA GLY A 33 17.02 19.90 -6.08
C GLY A 33 16.39 18.79 -5.28
N HIS A 34 15.21 19.03 -4.69
CA HIS A 34 14.48 18.00 -3.96
C HIS A 34 13.90 16.99 -4.94
N ILE A 35 14.43 15.77 -4.94
CA ILE A 35 13.95 14.69 -5.79
C ILE A 35 13.02 13.79 -4.97
N ARG A 36 11.79 13.64 -5.47
CA ARG A 36 10.77 12.73 -4.95
C ARG A 36 10.46 11.68 -5.99
N VAL A 37 10.38 10.42 -5.56
CA VAL A 37 10.06 9.29 -6.46
C VAL A 37 8.77 8.61 -6.01
N GLY A 38 7.73 8.76 -6.83
CA GLY A 38 6.48 8.03 -6.68
C GLY A 38 6.48 6.77 -7.55
N LYS A 39 5.95 5.67 -7.01
CA LYS A 39 5.75 4.42 -7.76
C LYS A 39 4.30 4.00 -7.68
N LEU A 40 3.65 3.85 -8.83
CA LEU A 40 2.29 3.34 -8.96
C LEU A 40 2.33 1.95 -9.60
N ASN A 41 1.77 0.97 -8.90
CA ASN A 41 1.62 -0.39 -9.41
C ASN A 41 0.12 -0.66 -9.67
N LEU A 42 -0.24 -0.93 -10.92
CA LEU A 42 -1.56 -1.42 -11.31
C LEU A 42 -1.44 -2.92 -11.58
N VAL A 43 -2.19 -3.72 -10.83
CA VAL A 43 -2.09 -5.18 -10.87
C VAL A 43 -3.43 -5.76 -11.28
N ASP A 44 -3.45 -6.49 -12.39
CA ASP A 44 -4.57 -7.33 -12.80
C ASP A 44 -4.27 -8.78 -12.41
N LEU A 45 -5.16 -9.34 -11.60
CA LEU A 45 -4.98 -10.67 -11.05
C LEU A 45 -5.73 -11.71 -11.89
N ALA A 46 -5.16 -12.90 -12.01
CA ALA A 46 -5.84 -14.05 -12.58
C ALA A 46 -7.15 -14.35 -11.85
N GLY A 47 -8.00 -15.13 -12.51
CA GLY A 47 -9.27 -15.58 -11.97
C GLY A 47 -9.11 -16.28 -10.62
N SER A 48 -9.99 -15.92 -9.66
CA SER A 48 -9.98 -16.49 -8.30
C SER A 48 -10.81 -17.76 -8.16
N GLU A 49 -11.40 -18.23 -9.27
CA GLU A 49 -12.28 -19.39 -9.29
C GLU A 49 -11.58 -20.72 -8.99
N ARG A 50 -12.35 -21.64 -8.40
CA ARG A 50 -11.83 -22.96 -8.05
C ARG A 50 -11.69 -23.89 -9.26
N GLN A 51 -10.56 -24.58 -9.31
CA GLN A 51 -10.20 -25.52 -10.38
C GLN A 51 -11.16 -26.70 -10.50
N SER A 52 -11.81 -27.10 -9.40
CA SER A 52 -12.78 -28.19 -9.37
C SER A 52 -13.96 -27.97 -10.33
N LYS A 53 -14.27 -26.71 -10.70
CA LYS A 53 -15.30 -26.39 -11.70
C LYS A 53 -14.83 -26.56 -13.15
N THR A 54 -13.52 -26.65 -13.40
CA THR A 54 -12.97 -26.67 -14.76
C THR A 54 -12.88 -28.07 -15.37
N GLY A 55 -13.07 -29.13 -14.57
CA GLY A 55 -13.08 -30.53 -15.06
C GLY A 55 -11.78 -30.99 -15.74
N ALA A 56 -10.70 -30.23 -15.62
CA ALA A 56 -9.43 -30.50 -16.31
C ALA A 56 -8.67 -31.64 -15.64
N THR A 57 -8.26 -32.64 -16.42
CA THR A 57 -7.48 -33.80 -15.98
C THR A 57 -6.05 -33.77 -16.58
N GLY A 58 -5.09 -34.42 -15.91
CA GLY A 58 -3.73 -34.64 -16.43
C GLY A 58 -2.80 -33.42 -16.38
N GLU A 59 -2.06 -33.15 -17.46
CA GLU A 59 -1.08 -32.03 -17.54
C GLU A 59 -1.74 -30.67 -17.36
N ARG A 60 -2.97 -30.53 -17.87
CA ARG A 60 -3.77 -29.31 -17.72
C ARG A 60 -4.14 -29.02 -16.26
N PHE A 61 -4.24 -30.06 -15.43
CA PHE A 61 -4.43 -29.94 -13.98
C PHE A 61 -3.17 -29.44 -13.27
N LYS A 62 -1.98 -29.91 -13.67
CA LYS A 62 -0.70 -29.42 -13.13
C LYS A 62 -0.46 -27.96 -13.50
N GLU A 63 -0.75 -27.57 -14.73
CA GLU A 63 -0.65 -26.18 -15.18
C GLU A 63 -1.60 -25.27 -14.39
N LEU A 64 -2.87 -25.68 -14.28
CA LEU A 64 -3.87 -24.99 -13.46
C LEU A 64 -3.38 -24.84 -12.02
N THR A 65 -2.88 -25.91 -11.40
CA THR A 65 -2.36 -25.91 -10.02
C THR A 65 -1.28 -24.84 -9.82
N ASN A 66 -0.38 -24.69 -10.80
CA ASN A 66 0.67 -23.66 -10.76
C ASN A 66 0.12 -22.24 -10.91
N ILE A 67 -0.97 -22.04 -11.67
CA ILE A 67 -1.62 -20.72 -11.81
C ILE A 67 -2.28 -20.31 -10.50
N ASN A 68 -3.00 -21.19 -9.83
CA ASN A 68 -3.65 -20.84 -8.55
C ASN A 68 -2.66 -20.80 -7.38
N TRP A 69 -1.42 -21.24 -7.59
CA TRP A 69 -0.37 -21.16 -6.59
C TRP A 69 -0.07 -19.72 -6.19
N SER A 70 0.01 -18.78 -7.14
CA SER A 70 0.27 -17.36 -6.86
C SER A 70 -0.85 -16.71 -6.02
N LEU A 71 -2.11 -16.98 -6.35
CA LEU A 71 -3.27 -16.47 -5.58
C LEU A 71 -3.37 -17.10 -4.19
N SER A 72 -3.05 -18.39 -4.08
CA SER A 72 -3.03 -19.10 -2.79
C SER A 72 -1.90 -18.58 -1.90
N ALA A 73 -0.70 -18.38 -2.46
CA ALA A 73 0.42 -17.75 -1.79
C ALA A 73 0.09 -16.33 -1.33
N LEU A 74 -0.58 -15.54 -2.18
CA LEU A 74 -1.08 -14.21 -1.81
C LEU A 74 -2.03 -14.28 -0.62
N GLY A 75 -2.98 -15.23 -0.62
CA GLY A 75 -3.89 -15.46 0.52
C GLY A 75 -3.18 -15.85 1.82
N ASN A 76 -2.10 -16.63 1.74
CA ASN A 76 -1.27 -16.98 2.89
C ASN A 76 -0.52 -15.76 3.44
N VAL A 77 0.05 -14.93 2.55
CA VAL A 77 0.71 -13.66 2.93
C VAL A 77 -0.27 -12.72 3.63
N ILE A 78 -1.47 -12.55 3.10
CA ILE A 78 -2.51 -11.70 3.72
C ILE A 78 -2.89 -12.24 5.10
N SER A 79 -3.08 -13.56 5.23
CA SER A 79 -3.46 -14.16 6.52
C SER A 79 -2.35 -14.00 7.55
N ALA A 80 -1.08 -14.19 7.15
CA ALA A 80 0.08 -13.96 8.02
C ALA A 80 0.21 -12.50 8.46
N LEU A 81 -0.05 -11.55 7.55
CA LEU A 81 -0.04 -10.11 7.84
C LEU A 81 -1.14 -9.69 8.83
N VAL A 82 -2.33 -10.27 8.71
CA VAL A 82 -3.47 -9.95 9.58
C VAL A 82 -3.32 -10.60 10.96
N ASP A 83 -2.87 -11.86 11.01
CA ASP A 83 -2.71 -12.58 12.27
C ASP A 83 -1.57 -11.98 13.11
N GLY A 84 -0.51 -11.45 12.49
CA GLY A 84 0.62 -10.80 13.16
C GLY A 84 1.43 -11.71 14.10
N LYS A 85 1.06 -12.99 14.23
CA LYS A 85 1.69 -13.98 15.12
C LYS A 85 2.97 -14.58 14.53
N THR A 86 3.11 -14.57 13.22
CA THR A 86 4.25 -15.13 12.51
C THR A 86 5.24 -14.03 12.17
N GLY A 87 6.43 -14.06 12.78
CA GLY A 87 7.50 -13.09 12.47
C GLY A 87 8.03 -13.20 11.03
N HIS A 88 7.73 -14.28 10.31
CA HIS A 88 8.10 -14.47 8.92
C HIS A 88 6.86 -14.47 8.03
N ILE A 89 6.84 -13.60 7.01
CA ILE A 89 5.79 -13.53 6.00
C ILE A 89 6.30 -14.20 4.72
N PRO A 90 5.57 -15.18 4.15
CA PRO A 90 6.05 -16.02 3.06
C PRO A 90 5.95 -15.36 1.68
N TYR A 91 6.54 -14.17 1.51
CA TYR A 91 6.54 -13.50 0.19
C TYR A 91 7.26 -14.30 -0.89
N ARG A 92 8.14 -15.23 -0.51
CA ARG A 92 8.99 -16.01 -1.42
C ARG A 92 8.26 -17.16 -2.13
N ASP A 93 7.07 -17.52 -1.67
CA ASP A 93 6.32 -18.67 -2.21
C ASP A 93 5.87 -18.47 -3.66
N SER A 94 5.72 -17.22 -4.11
CA SER A 94 5.40 -16.91 -5.51
C SER A 94 6.18 -15.70 -6.02
N LYS A 95 6.39 -15.62 -7.34
CA LYS A 95 6.99 -14.44 -7.98
C LYS A 95 6.13 -13.19 -7.79
N LEU A 96 4.80 -13.36 -7.81
CA LEU A 96 3.83 -12.27 -7.62
C LEU A 96 3.97 -11.63 -6.24
N THR A 97 3.96 -12.44 -5.17
CA THR A 97 4.10 -11.96 -3.80
C THR A 97 5.46 -11.33 -3.52
N ARG A 98 6.51 -11.71 -4.26
CA ARG A 98 7.82 -11.04 -4.20
C ARG A 98 7.78 -9.64 -4.82
N LEU A 99 7.11 -9.48 -5.96
CA LEU A 99 6.98 -8.18 -6.62
C LEU A 99 6.08 -7.23 -5.83
N LEU A 100 5.05 -7.76 -5.17
CA LEU A 100 4.07 -7.00 -4.39
C LEU A 100 4.41 -6.90 -2.90
N GLN A 101 5.60 -7.33 -2.50
CA GLN A 101 6.04 -7.28 -1.10
C GLN A 101 5.95 -5.86 -0.52
N ASP A 102 6.31 -4.85 -1.32
CA ASP A 102 6.23 -3.45 -0.90
C ASP A 102 4.78 -2.94 -0.78
N SER A 103 3.87 -3.51 -1.56
CA SER A 103 2.44 -3.16 -1.55
C SER A 103 1.66 -3.84 -0.41
N LEU A 104 2.16 -4.95 0.14
CA LEU A 104 1.47 -5.72 1.17
C LEU A 104 2.27 -5.68 2.48
N GLY A 105 1.99 -4.71 3.34
CA GLY A 105 2.69 -4.51 4.62
C GLY A 105 3.99 -3.69 4.51
N GLY A 106 4.28 -3.13 3.34
CA GLY A 106 5.47 -2.30 3.08
C GLY A 106 5.19 -0.80 3.03
N ASN A 107 5.97 -0.10 2.20
CA ASN A 107 5.93 1.34 2.02
C ASN A 107 5.13 1.71 0.76
N THR A 108 3.82 1.45 0.80
CA THR A 108 2.93 1.81 -0.31
C THR A 108 1.52 2.03 0.22
N ARG A 109 0.78 2.97 -0.38
CA ARG A 109 -0.67 3.05 -0.24
C ARG A 109 -1.29 2.07 -1.22
N THR A 110 -1.99 1.07 -0.72
CA THR A 110 -2.51 -0.01 -1.54
C THR A 110 -4.03 -0.06 -1.40
N VAL A 111 -4.69 -0.19 -2.54
CA VAL A 111 -6.14 -0.29 -2.67
C VAL A 111 -6.44 -1.63 -3.33
N MET A 112 -7.37 -2.38 -2.77
CA MET A 112 -7.82 -3.64 -3.34
C MET A 112 -9.25 -3.48 -3.86
N VAL A 113 -9.42 -3.74 -5.16
CA VAL A 113 -10.74 -3.78 -5.80
C VAL A 113 -11.20 -5.23 -5.89
N ALA A 114 -12.33 -5.55 -5.27
CA ALA A 114 -12.94 -6.87 -5.34
C ALA A 114 -14.08 -6.86 -6.37
N ASN A 115 -13.85 -7.48 -7.52
CA ASN A 115 -14.86 -7.63 -8.57
C ASN A 115 -15.70 -8.89 -8.33
N VAL A 116 -17.02 -8.70 -8.21
CA VAL A 116 -17.96 -9.80 -8.00
C VAL A 116 -19.11 -9.74 -9.00
N GLY A 117 -19.63 -10.91 -9.39
CA GLY A 117 -20.77 -11.03 -10.30
C GLY A 117 -22.08 -11.24 -9.51
N PRO A 118 -23.20 -10.59 -9.88
CA PRO A 118 -24.46 -10.68 -9.16
C PRO A 118 -25.25 -11.99 -9.41
N ALA A 119 -24.76 -12.88 -10.27
CA ALA A 119 -25.49 -14.07 -10.67
C ALA A 119 -25.43 -15.20 -9.63
N ASP A 120 -26.54 -15.91 -9.44
CA ASP A 120 -26.68 -16.95 -8.41
C ASP A 120 -25.66 -18.09 -8.54
N TYR A 121 -25.28 -18.47 -9.76
CA TYR A 121 -24.29 -19.52 -9.99
C TYR A 121 -22.85 -19.14 -9.53
N ASN A 122 -22.60 -17.86 -9.28
CA ASN A 122 -21.34 -17.32 -8.76
C ASN A 122 -21.36 -17.04 -7.25
N PHE A 123 -22.41 -17.44 -6.54
CA PHE A 123 -22.58 -17.15 -5.12
C PHE A 123 -21.40 -17.62 -4.26
N ASP A 124 -20.94 -18.86 -4.46
CA ASP A 124 -19.82 -19.44 -3.70
C ASP A 124 -18.49 -18.69 -3.93
N GLU A 125 -18.25 -18.24 -5.17
CA GLU A 125 -17.05 -17.48 -5.52
C GLU A 125 -17.15 -16.07 -4.92
N THR A 126 -18.31 -15.44 -5.02
CA THR A 126 -18.58 -14.10 -4.47
C THR A 126 -18.31 -14.07 -2.96
N ILE A 127 -18.80 -15.05 -2.20
CA ILE A 127 -18.51 -15.16 -0.77
C ILE A 127 -17.01 -15.34 -0.53
N SER A 128 -16.33 -16.17 -1.34
CA SER A 128 -14.90 -16.41 -1.20
C SER A 128 -14.09 -15.14 -1.43
N THR A 129 -14.41 -14.37 -2.48
CA THR A 129 -13.79 -13.07 -2.79
C THR A 129 -14.06 -12.04 -1.70
N LEU A 130 -15.29 -11.93 -1.19
CA LEU A 130 -15.63 -10.99 -0.11
C LEU A 130 -14.92 -11.33 1.22
N ARG A 131 -14.81 -12.61 1.56
CA ARG A 131 -14.02 -13.04 2.74
C ARG A 131 -12.54 -12.74 2.58
N TYR A 132 -12.02 -12.89 1.37
CA TYR A 132 -10.64 -12.55 1.04
C TYR A 132 -10.40 -11.04 1.20
N ALA A 133 -11.26 -10.23 0.60
CA ALA A 133 -11.29 -8.78 0.70
C ALA A 133 -11.37 -8.29 2.16
N ASN A 134 -12.25 -8.91 2.97
CA ASN A 134 -12.37 -8.57 4.38
C ASN A 134 -11.08 -8.83 5.18
N ARG A 135 -10.34 -9.89 4.84
CA ARG A 135 -9.01 -10.13 5.43
C ARG A 135 -8.01 -9.05 4.96
N ALA A 136 -7.98 -8.76 3.66
CA ALA A 136 -7.07 -7.75 3.11
C ALA A 136 -7.26 -6.38 3.77
N LYS A 137 -8.50 -5.95 4.04
CA LYS A 137 -8.81 -4.68 4.72
C LYS A 137 -8.06 -4.49 6.04
N ASN A 138 -7.76 -5.56 6.77
CA ASN A 138 -7.09 -5.49 8.07
C ASN A 138 -5.55 -5.40 7.97
N ILE A 139 -5.00 -5.42 6.75
CA ILE A 139 -3.56 -5.20 6.55
C ILE A 139 -3.23 -3.74 6.84
N LYS A 140 -2.21 -3.53 7.67
CA LYS A 140 -1.69 -2.22 8.02
C LYS A 140 -0.41 -1.94 7.23
N ASN A 141 -0.46 -0.95 6.33
CA ASN A 141 0.72 -0.46 5.62
C ASN A 141 1.29 0.78 6.33
N LYS A 142 2.61 1.01 6.16
CA LYS A 142 3.33 2.18 6.70
C LYS A 142 3.87 3.03 5.55
N PRO A 143 3.01 3.79 4.84
CA PRO A 143 3.47 4.65 3.76
C PRO A 143 4.35 5.78 4.33
N ARG A 144 5.51 5.99 3.70
CA ARG A 144 6.51 7.03 3.95
C ARG A 144 6.80 7.73 2.64
N ILE A 145 7.13 9.02 2.71
CA ILE A 145 7.50 9.80 1.54
C ILE A 145 8.89 9.34 1.09
N ASN A 146 9.01 8.94 -0.17
CA ASN A 146 10.27 8.52 -0.78
C ASN A 146 11.01 9.79 -1.26
N GLU A 147 11.88 10.30 -0.40
CA GLU A 147 12.78 11.43 -0.67
C GLU A 147 14.22 10.94 -0.56
N ASP A 148 15.17 11.66 -1.17
CA ASP A 148 16.59 11.35 -1.00
C ASP A 148 16.97 11.40 0.49
N PRO A 149 17.83 10.49 0.99
CA PRO A 149 18.17 10.41 2.41
C PRO A 149 18.85 11.68 2.93
N LYS A 150 19.51 12.44 2.04
CA LYS A 150 20.09 13.75 2.36
C LYS A 150 19.01 14.79 2.65
N ASP A 151 17.96 14.80 1.83
CA ASP A 151 16.85 15.75 1.95
C ASP A 151 15.93 15.40 3.12
N ALA A 152 15.73 14.10 3.38
CA ALA A 152 15.01 13.64 4.56
C ALA A 152 15.69 14.11 5.86
N MET A 153 17.02 13.97 5.94
CA MET A 153 17.80 14.48 7.08
C MET A 153 17.77 16.01 7.16
N LEU A 154 17.87 16.71 6.02
CA LEU A 154 17.76 18.18 5.96
C LEU A 154 16.41 18.67 6.48
N ARG A 155 15.30 18.02 6.11
CA ARG A 155 13.96 18.37 6.59
C ARG A 155 13.83 18.13 8.10
N GLU A 156 14.32 16.99 8.59
CA GLU A 156 14.30 16.67 10.02
C GLU A 156 15.09 17.69 10.83
N PHE A 157 16.31 18.02 10.40
CA PHE A 157 17.11 19.08 11.06
C PHE A 157 16.44 20.46 10.96
N GLN A 158 15.82 20.81 9.83
CA GLN A 158 15.08 22.07 9.70
C GLN A 158 13.84 22.13 10.61
N GLU A 159 13.13 21.01 10.78
CA GLU A 159 12.00 20.89 11.72
C GLU A 159 12.47 20.99 13.18
N GLU A 160 13.61 20.39 13.53
CA GLU A 160 14.23 20.53 14.86
C GLU A 160 14.66 21.98 15.14
N ILE A 161 15.27 22.67 14.16
CA ILE A 161 15.65 24.08 14.28
C ILE A 161 14.38 24.93 14.46
N ALA A 162 13.37 24.75 13.62
CA ALA A 162 12.13 25.52 13.69
C ALA A 162 11.38 25.29 15.01
N SER A 163 11.35 24.05 15.52
CA SER A 163 10.73 23.74 16.80
C SER A 163 11.50 24.38 17.96
N SER A 164 12.83 24.34 17.93
CA SER A 164 13.70 24.97 18.92
C SER A 164 13.55 26.50 18.90
N ASP A 165 13.54 27.13 17.72
CA ASP A 165 13.33 28.56 17.55
C ASP A 165 11.96 29.00 18.09
N THR A 166 10.92 28.20 17.83
CA THR A 166 9.57 28.44 18.38
C THR A 166 9.58 28.34 19.90
N LEU A 167 10.29 27.36 20.47
CA LEU A 167 10.41 27.17 21.91
C LEU A 167 11.17 28.31 22.59
N ILE A 168 12.24 28.80 21.95
CA ILE A 168 12.98 30.00 22.36
C ILE A 168 12.07 31.22 22.33
N LEU A 169 11.24 31.37 21.31
CA LEU A 169 10.32 32.50 21.18
C LEU A 169 9.22 32.47 22.27
N VAL A 170 8.69 31.29 22.58
CA VAL A 170 7.73 31.08 23.69
C VAL A 170 8.37 31.33 25.05
N LEU A 171 9.61 30.90 25.28
CA LEU A 171 10.37 31.17 26.51
C LEU A 171 10.73 32.65 26.64
N GLY A 172 11.10 33.32 25.54
CA GLY A 172 11.34 34.75 25.47
C GLY A 172 10.09 35.58 25.81
N ALA A 173 8.92 35.17 25.32
CA ALA A 173 7.63 35.78 25.67
C ALA A 173 7.22 35.53 27.12
N ARG A 174 7.53 34.34 27.68
CA ARG A 174 7.33 34.02 29.11
C ARG A 174 8.18 34.88 30.06
N CYS A 175 9.31 35.42 29.60
CA CYS A 175 10.13 36.34 30.40
C CYS A 175 9.48 37.74 30.58
N SER A 176 8.43 38.07 29.81
CA SER A 176 7.73 39.36 29.87
C SER A 176 6.37 39.31 30.61
N ARG A 177 5.76 38.13 30.85
CA ARG A 177 4.54 37.98 31.66
C ARG A 177 4.57 36.74 32.54
N ARG A 178 4.65 36.95 33.86
CA ARG A 178 4.30 35.94 34.88
C ARG A 178 2.79 35.66 34.82
N THR A 179 2.37 34.57 34.19
CA THR A 179 1.20 33.79 34.63
C THR A 179 1.31 32.33 34.20
N ASN A 180 1.04 31.44 35.16
CA ASN A 180 1.02 29.98 35.06
C ASN A 180 -0.08 29.48 34.12
N THR A 181 0.23 29.17 32.87
CA THR A 181 -0.54 28.22 32.04
C THR A 181 0.24 27.88 30.78
N ALA A 182 1.03 26.80 30.78
CA ALA A 182 1.36 26.08 29.53
C ALA A 182 2.02 24.76 29.91
N ALA A 183 1.16 23.78 30.21
CA ALA A 183 1.49 22.38 30.37
C ALA A 183 0.36 21.54 29.76
N VAL A 184 -0.06 21.86 28.54
CA VAL A 184 -0.94 21.04 27.71
C VAL A 184 -0.69 21.50 26.28
N ILE A 185 0.25 20.94 25.53
CA ILE A 185 0.24 20.71 24.07
C ILE A 185 1.52 19.92 23.72
N VAL A 186 1.60 18.64 24.08
CA VAL A 186 2.50 17.65 23.45
C VAL A 186 2.04 16.29 23.93
N ASP A 187 0.84 15.89 23.52
CA ASP A 187 0.41 14.49 23.62
C ASP A 187 -0.84 14.32 22.72
N GLU A 188 -0.64 14.39 21.40
CA GLU A 188 -1.70 13.98 20.46
C GLU A 188 -1.22 13.65 19.02
N LEU A 189 0.07 13.38 18.78
CA LEU A 189 0.59 13.21 17.40
C LEU A 189 1.20 11.83 17.05
N GLU A 190 0.88 10.76 17.80
CA GLU A 190 1.43 9.43 17.50
C GLU A 190 0.45 8.39 16.92
N GLU A 191 -0.86 8.67 16.78
CA GLU A 191 -1.80 7.62 16.33
C GLU A 191 -1.91 7.39 14.81
N GLU A 192 -1.55 8.32 13.92
CA GLU A 192 -1.93 8.17 12.49
C GLU A 192 -0.77 8.06 11.50
N ARG A 193 -0.03 6.94 11.52
CA ARG A 193 0.80 6.54 10.35
C ARG A 193 0.66 5.08 9.94
N PHE A 194 -0.51 4.51 10.20
CA PHE A 194 -0.90 3.24 9.59
C PHE A 194 -2.09 3.49 8.67
N CYS A 195 -1.88 3.33 7.36
CA CYS A 195 -3.01 3.25 6.43
C CYS A 195 -3.43 1.79 6.34
N THR A 196 -4.70 1.51 6.64
CA THR A 196 -5.31 0.23 6.27
C THR A 196 -5.55 0.17 4.77
N LEU A 197 -5.56 -1.02 4.19
CA LEU A 197 -5.95 -1.19 2.79
C LEU A 197 -7.39 -0.71 2.57
N GLU A 198 -7.59 0.22 1.65
CA GLU A 198 -8.94 0.57 1.19
C GLU A 198 -9.49 -0.54 0.31
N LEU A 199 -10.76 -0.86 0.53
CA LEU A 199 -11.46 -1.91 -0.19
C LEU A 199 -12.64 -1.31 -0.95
N ASP A 200 -12.60 -1.42 -2.28
CA ASP A 200 -13.73 -1.11 -3.15
C ASP A 200 -14.34 -2.39 -3.69
N VAL A 201 -15.65 -2.57 -3.46
CA VAL A 201 -16.40 -3.71 -4.00
C VAL A 201 -17.13 -3.25 -5.25
N ASN A 202 -16.74 -3.81 -6.39
CA ASN A 202 -17.42 -3.55 -7.66
C ASN A 202 -18.36 -4.72 -7.99
N VAL A 203 -19.66 -4.46 -7.97
CA VAL A 203 -20.70 -5.42 -8.37
C VAL A 203 -20.99 -5.19 -9.84
N GLY A 204 -20.45 -6.07 -10.70
CA GLY A 204 -20.61 -5.97 -12.15
C GLY A 204 -22.05 -6.26 -12.57
N GLY A 205 -22.91 -5.24 -12.55
CA GLY A 205 -24.34 -5.34 -12.89
C GLY A 205 -24.85 -4.31 -13.90
N GLY A 206 -23.97 -3.49 -14.50
CA GLY A 206 -24.37 -2.44 -15.45
C GLY A 206 -23.73 -2.62 -16.81
N VAL A 207 -24.36 -3.39 -17.70
CA VAL A 207 -24.18 -3.18 -19.14
C VAL A 207 -24.91 -1.87 -19.47
N ARG A 208 -24.23 -0.74 -19.38
CA ARG A 208 -24.56 0.41 -20.23
C ARG A 208 -23.82 0.18 -21.54
N ALA A 209 -24.48 -0.49 -22.46
CA ALA A 209 -24.15 -0.36 -23.87
C ALA A 209 -24.28 1.14 -24.21
N LEU A 210 -23.16 1.76 -24.61
CA LEU A 210 -23.20 2.93 -25.46
C LEU A 210 -23.47 2.48 -26.89
#